data_AF-A0A355B4H7-F1
#
_entry.id   AF-A0A355B4H7-F1
#
_cell.length_a   1.000
_cell.length_b   1.000
_cell.length_c   1.000
_cell.angle_alpha   90.00
_cell.angle_beta   90.00
_cell.angle_gamma   90.00
#
_symmetry.space_group_name_H-M   'P 1'
#
loop_
_entity.id
_entity.type
_entity.pdbx_description
1 polymer ?
#
loop_
_entity_poly.entity_id
_entity_poly.type
_entity_poly.pdbx_seq_one_letter_code
_entity_poly.pdbx_strand_id
1 'polypeptide(L)'
;MDLTRRQLIRGGASTAAIALIGPAGRADAMLGLLYDWLNSRPVEHPRPGEDILAFAARVLPEITPNESFYVQSVGYPAAGLSPADWRIDVSGDVRSPLRLSISDLAQMPQTEAWATLTCIGNPVGGGQVGNALWRGVPLRALL
;
A
#
# COMPACT_ATOMS: atom_id res chain seq x y z
N MET A 1 2.13 12.82 40.23
CA MET A 1 2.24 12.75 38.76
C MET A 1 2.54 14.15 38.28
N ASP A 2 3.82 14.49 38.14
CA ASP A 2 4.25 15.87 37.86
C ASP A 2 4.41 16.07 36.36
N LEU A 3 3.39 16.67 35.74
CA LEU A 3 3.44 17.09 34.35
C LEU A 3 4.34 18.33 34.24
N THR A 4 5.37 18.25 33.40
CA THR A 4 6.32 19.36 33.23
C THR A 4 5.71 20.49 32.38
N ARG A 5 6.14 21.73 32.64
CA ARG A 5 5.69 22.95 31.94
C ARG A 5 5.77 22.85 30.40
N ARG A 6 6.70 22.05 29.85
CA ARG A 6 6.81 21.74 28.41
C ARG A 6 5.68 20.84 27.88
N GLN A 7 5.17 19.91 28.70
CA GLN A 7 4.07 19.01 28.32
C GLN A 7 2.73 19.77 28.30
N LEU A 8 2.57 20.78 29.17
CA LEU A 8 1.37 21.63 29.18
C LEU A 8 1.27 22.51 27.91
N ILE A 9 2.39 23.07 27.45
CA ILE A 9 2.45 23.92 26.25
C ILE A 9 2.23 23.08 24.98
N ARG A 10 2.79 21.86 24.92
CA ARG A 10 2.49 20.92 23.82
C ARG A 10 1.03 20.45 23.85
N GLY A 11 0.45 20.20 25.02
CA GLY A 11 -0.95 19.79 25.16
C GLY A 11 -1.95 20.90 24.82
N GLY A 12 -1.68 22.15 25.22
CA GLY A 12 -2.58 23.30 25.00
C GLY A 12 -2.52 23.90 23.59
N ALA A 13 -1.36 23.87 22.93
CA ALA A 13 -1.25 24.33 21.54
C ALA A 13 -1.94 23.38 20.56
N SER A 14 -1.97 22.08 20.88
CA SER A 14 -2.56 21.04 20.03
C SER A 14 -4.10 21.11 19.97
N THR A 15 -4.77 21.47 21.07
CA THR A 15 -6.24 21.56 21.11
C THR A 15 -6.79 22.87 20.56
N ALA A 16 -6.08 23.99 20.75
CA ALA A 16 -6.51 25.29 20.24
C ALA A 16 -6.43 25.40 18.71
N ALA A 17 -5.44 24.76 18.07
CA ALA A 17 -5.27 24.81 16.61
C ALA A 17 -6.41 24.11 15.85
N ILE A 18 -6.94 22.99 16.38
CA ILE A 18 -8.08 22.27 15.78
C ILE A 18 -9.37 23.10 15.90
N ALA A 19 -9.49 23.94 16.93
CA ALA A 19 -10.66 24.78 17.16
C ALA A 19 -10.79 25.96 16.15
N LEU A 20 -9.75 26.32 15.41
CA LEU A 20 -9.79 27.42 14.42
C LEU A 20 -10.10 26.95 12.99
N ILE A 21 -10.05 25.63 12.75
CA ILE A 21 -10.36 25.07 11.44
C ILE A 21 -11.89 24.94 11.35
N GLY A 22 -12.50 25.50 10.29
CA GLY A 22 -13.92 25.32 10.03
C GLY A 22 -14.32 23.83 9.94
N PRO A 23 -15.61 23.48 10.09
CA PRO A 23 -16.06 22.09 10.12
C PRO A 23 -15.58 21.23 8.93
N ALA A 24 -15.47 21.82 7.73
CA ALA A 24 -14.89 21.15 6.56
C ALA A 24 -13.39 20.82 6.74
N GLY A 25 -12.58 21.80 7.13
CA GLY A 25 -11.15 21.55 7.34
C GLY A 25 -10.84 20.66 8.55
N ARG A 26 -11.75 20.57 9.54
CA ARG A 26 -11.63 19.56 10.62
C ARG A 26 -11.84 18.15 10.08
N ALA A 27 -12.81 17.96 9.19
CA ALA A 27 -13.02 16.67 8.54
C ALA A 27 -11.81 16.29 7.67
N ASP A 28 -11.25 17.22 6.90
CA ASP A 28 -10.05 16.98 6.09
C ASP A 28 -8.83 16.66 6.96
N ALA A 29 -8.61 17.42 8.04
CA ALA A 29 -7.52 17.15 8.98
C ALA A 29 -7.69 15.80 9.70
N MET A 30 -8.93 15.44 10.10
CA MET A 30 -9.22 14.13 10.68
C MET A 30 -9.01 12.99 9.69
N LEU A 31 -9.39 13.18 8.42
CA LEU A 31 -9.15 12.20 7.37
C LEU A 31 -7.65 12.05 7.07
N GLY A 32 -6.89 13.14 7.07
CA GLY A 32 -5.43 13.11 6.93
C GLY A 32 -4.76 12.37 8.09
N LEU A 33 -5.14 12.66 9.33
CA LEU A 33 -4.61 11.94 10.51
C LEU A 33 -5.02 10.46 10.51
N LEU A 34 -6.25 10.14 10.09
CA LEU A 34 -6.70 8.77 9.93
C LEU A 34 -5.94 8.06 8.81
N TYR A 35 -5.67 8.74 7.70
CA TYR A 35 -4.88 8.21 6.60
C TYR A 35 -3.44 7.94 7.04
N ASP A 36 -2.79 8.87 7.74
CA ASP A 36 -1.46 8.67 8.31
C ASP A 36 -1.46 7.51 9.30
N TRP A 37 -2.47 7.41 10.17
CA TRP A 37 -2.59 6.30 11.11
C TRP A 37 -2.81 4.96 10.42
N LEU A 38 -3.71 4.88 9.45
CA LEU A 38 -3.98 3.66 8.67
C LEU A 38 -2.76 3.19 7.86
N ASN A 39 -1.95 4.14 7.39
CA ASN A 39 -0.73 3.84 6.64
C ASN A 39 0.51 3.72 7.54
N SER A 40 0.40 4.07 8.83
CA SER A 40 1.50 3.94 9.78
C SER A 40 1.73 2.46 10.13
N ARG A 41 2.63 1.83 9.37
CA ARG A 41 3.27 0.59 9.82
C ARG A 41 4.47 0.94 10.71
N PRO A 42 4.76 0.15 11.77
CA PRO A 42 5.96 0.35 12.56
C PRO A 42 7.19 0.40 11.67
N VAL A 43 8.06 1.38 11.91
CA VAL A 43 9.37 1.45 11.27
C VAL A 43 10.33 0.68 12.15
N GLU A 44 10.89 -0.39 11.62
CA GLU A 44 11.94 -1.15 12.27
C GLU A 44 13.29 -0.45 12.07
N HIS A 45 14.14 -0.50 13.08
CA HIS A 45 15.48 0.08 13.02
C HIS A 45 16.54 -1.02 13.13
N PRO A 46 17.70 -0.89 12.45
CA PRO A 46 18.83 -1.76 12.68
C PRO A 46 19.27 -1.70 14.13
N ARG A 47 19.63 -2.84 14.71
CA ARG A 47 20.26 -2.91 16.03
C ARG A 47 21.70 -2.37 15.91
N PRO A 48 22.31 -1.84 17.00
CA PRO A 48 23.69 -1.39 16.96
C PRO A 48 24.64 -2.50 16.46
N GLY A 49 25.36 -2.23 15.36
CA GLY A 49 26.29 -3.19 14.74
C GLY A 49 25.62 -4.27 13.88
N GLU A 50 24.30 -4.21 13.66
CA GLU A 50 23.59 -5.14 12.76
C GLU A 50 23.96 -4.86 11.30
N ASP A 51 24.38 -5.90 10.57
CA ASP A 51 24.61 -5.82 9.14
C ASP A 51 23.29 -5.62 8.37
N ILE A 52 23.34 -4.96 7.22
CA ILE A 52 22.15 -4.62 6.43
C ILE A 52 21.37 -5.86 5.95
N LEU A 53 22.06 -6.95 5.61
CA LEU A 53 21.41 -8.19 5.20
C LEU A 53 20.76 -8.89 6.39
N ALA A 54 21.41 -8.86 7.56
CA ALA A 54 20.84 -9.37 8.80
C ALA A 54 19.60 -8.58 9.23
N PHE A 55 19.65 -7.24 9.12
CA PHE A 55 18.51 -6.37 9.33
C PHE A 55 17.35 -6.72 8.39
N ALA A 56 17.63 -6.81 7.08
CA ALA A 56 16.63 -7.13 6.07
C ALA A 56 15.97 -8.49 6.33
N ALA A 57 16.75 -9.54 6.61
CA ALA A 57 16.22 -10.88 6.89
C ALA A 57 15.35 -10.95 8.16
N ARG A 58 15.59 -10.06 9.13
CA ARG A 58 14.79 -9.97 10.36
C ARG A 58 13.43 -9.31 10.12
N VAL A 59 13.39 -8.28 9.28
CA VAL A 59 12.23 -7.39 9.13
C VAL A 59 11.39 -7.69 7.88
N LEU A 60 11.97 -8.38 6.90
CA LEU A 60 11.32 -8.74 5.64
C LEU A 60 11.37 -10.25 5.44
N PRO A 61 10.22 -10.94 5.38
CA PRO A 61 10.21 -12.33 4.97
C PRO A 61 10.60 -12.43 3.48
N GLU A 62 11.34 -13.49 3.12
CA GLU A 62 11.71 -13.76 1.72
C GLU A 62 10.47 -13.85 0.82
N ILE A 63 9.41 -14.48 1.32
CA ILE A 63 8.08 -14.50 0.71
C ILE A 63 7.10 -13.93 1.72
N THR A 64 6.43 -12.85 1.36
CA THR A 64 5.45 -12.19 2.23
C THR A 64 4.13 -12.96 2.22
N PRO A 65 3.62 -13.42 3.37
CA PRO A 65 2.29 -14.03 3.44
C PRO A 65 1.21 -13.09 2.89
N ASN A 66 0.21 -13.64 2.19
CA ASN A 66 -0.82 -12.84 1.53
C ASN A 66 -1.56 -11.91 2.51
N GLU A 67 -1.81 -12.38 3.72
CA GLU A 67 -2.51 -11.62 4.77
C GLU A 67 -1.66 -10.47 5.35
N SER A 68 -0.35 -10.51 5.13
CA SER A 68 0.62 -9.51 5.61
C SER A 68 1.10 -8.56 4.49
N PHE A 69 0.83 -8.89 3.23
CA PHE A 69 1.19 -8.07 2.08
C PHE A 69 0.56 -6.68 2.21
N TYR A 70 1.34 -5.62 2.00
CA TYR A 70 0.84 -4.27 2.18
C TYR A 70 -0.23 -3.93 1.13
N VAL A 71 -1.25 -3.19 1.54
CA VAL A 71 -2.33 -2.73 0.65
C VAL A 71 -2.24 -1.22 0.54
N GLN A 72 -2.05 -0.73 -0.68
CA GLN A 72 -2.17 0.68 -1.01
C GLN A 72 -3.38 0.85 -1.93
N SER A 73 -4.41 1.57 -1.48
CA SER A 73 -5.56 1.93 -2.31
C SER A 73 -5.56 3.43 -2.57
N VAL A 74 -5.79 3.82 -3.82
CA VAL A 74 -6.07 5.20 -4.23
C VAL A 74 -7.51 5.23 -4.69
N GLY A 75 -8.43 5.47 -3.74
CA GLY A 75 -9.88 5.40 -3.95
C GLY A 75 -10.56 4.27 -3.16
N TYR A 76 -11.88 4.25 -3.23
CA TYR A 76 -12.69 3.19 -2.63
C TYR A 76 -12.70 1.97 -3.56
N PRO A 77 -12.55 0.74 -3.04
CA PRO A 77 -12.76 -0.46 -3.83
C PRO A 77 -14.13 -0.39 -4.50
N ALA A 78 -14.21 -0.74 -5.79
CA ALA A 78 -15.49 -0.90 -6.46
C ALA A 78 -16.30 -1.96 -5.71
N ALA A 79 -17.35 -1.54 -5.02
CA ALA A 79 -18.21 -2.46 -4.29
C ALA A 79 -18.95 -3.36 -5.30
N GLY A 80 -18.89 -4.68 -5.09
CA GLY A 80 -19.77 -5.63 -5.79
C GLY A 80 -19.37 -6.02 -7.21
N LEU A 81 -18.09 -5.92 -7.60
CA LEU A 81 -17.66 -6.40 -8.91
C LEU A 81 -17.61 -7.94 -8.94
N SER A 82 -18.52 -8.56 -9.69
CA SER A 82 -18.53 -10.01 -9.91
C SER A 82 -17.44 -10.42 -10.91
N PRO A 83 -16.70 -11.51 -10.66
CA PRO A 83 -15.76 -12.07 -11.64
C PRO A 83 -16.40 -12.39 -13.00
N ALA A 84 -17.69 -12.73 -13.02
CA ALA A 84 -18.42 -13.06 -14.25
C ALA A 84 -18.65 -11.81 -15.14
N ASP A 85 -18.76 -10.64 -14.53
CA ASP A 85 -19.06 -9.37 -15.20
C ASP A 85 -17.78 -8.57 -15.53
N TRP A 86 -16.67 -8.89 -14.86
CA TRP A 86 -15.39 -8.22 -15.07
C TRP A 86 -14.89 -8.40 -16.51
N ARG A 87 -14.45 -7.30 -17.13
CA ARG A 87 -13.78 -7.30 -18.44
C ARG A 87 -12.59 -6.35 -18.41
N ILE A 88 -11.54 -6.69 -19.16
CA ILE A 88 -10.43 -5.78 -19.50
C ILE A 88 -10.46 -5.46 -20.98
N ASP A 89 -10.33 -4.18 -21.30
CA ASP A 89 -10.23 -3.68 -22.67
C ASP A 89 -8.77 -3.35 -22.99
N VAL A 90 -8.21 -4.00 -24.02
CA VAL A 90 -6.91 -3.66 -24.59
C VAL A 90 -7.16 -2.82 -25.84
N SER A 91 -6.77 -1.55 -25.78
CA SER A 91 -7.09 -0.54 -26.80
C SER A 91 -5.92 0.45 -26.97
N GLY A 92 -6.07 1.41 -27.88
CA GLY A 92 -5.00 2.36 -28.24
C GLY A 92 -4.29 1.96 -29.54
N ASP A 93 -2.98 2.16 -29.59
CA ASP A 93 -2.14 1.82 -30.75
C ASP A 93 -1.76 0.32 -30.74
N VAL A 94 -2.78 -0.51 -30.95
CA VAL A 94 -2.65 -1.98 -30.99
C VAL A 94 -3.18 -2.50 -32.31
N ARG A 95 -2.58 -3.58 -32.82
CA ARG A 95 -3.02 -4.19 -34.09
C ARG A 95 -4.45 -4.73 -34.01
N SER A 96 -4.83 -5.27 -32.86
CA SER A 96 -6.12 -5.91 -32.65
C SER A 96 -6.64 -5.59 -31.26
N PRO A 97 -7.61 -4.67 -31.14
CA PRO A 97 -8.26 -4.40 -29.86
C PRO A 97 -8.91 -5.66 -29.29
N LEU A 98 -8.79 -5.86 -27.99
CA LEU A 98 -9.32 -7.03 -27.28
C LEU A 98 -10.25 -6.59 -26.16
N ARG A 99 -11.26 -7.41 -25.88
CA ARG A 99 -12.09 -7.32 -24.68
C ARG A 99 -12.18 -8.69 -24.05
N LEU A 100 -11.49 -8.88 -22.92
CA LEU A 100 -11.27 -10.21 -22.33
C LEU A 100 -11.96 -10.32 -20.97
N SER A 101 -12.55 -11.48 -20.70
CA SER A 101 -13.00 -11.88 -19.37
C SER A 101 -11.85 -12.48 -18.55
N ILE A 102 -12.07 -12.67 -17.24
CA ILE A 102 -11.14 -13.42 -16.39
C ILE A 102 -10.95 -14.86 -16.91
N SER A 103 -12.02 -15.48 -17.42
CA SER A 103 -11.96 -16.84 -17.98
C SER A 103 -11.06 -16.91 -19.21
N ASP A 104 -11.14 -15.91 -20.10
CA ASP A 104 -10.28 -15.86 -21.28
C ASP A 104 -8.81 -15.78 -20.87
N LEU A 105 -8.47 -14.89 -19.92
CA LEU A 105 -7.11 -14.75 -19.40
C LEU A 105 -6.60 -16.03 -18.70
N ALA A 106 -7.47 -16.74 -17.97
CA ALA A 106 -7.10 -17.97 -17.28
C ALA A 106 -6.77 -19.13 -18.24
N GLN A 107 -7.31 -19.10 -19.46
CA GLN A 107 -7.04 -20.10 -20.50
C GLN A 107 -5.79 -19.78 -21.33
N MET A 108 -5.26 -18.56 -21.26
CA MET A 108 -4.03 -18.17 -21.95
C MET A 108 -2.79 -18.78 -21.28
N PRO A 109 -1.66 -18.92 -22.01
CA PRO A 109 -0.40 -19.37 -21.43
C PRO A 109 0.02 -18.51 -20.22
N GLN A 110 0.19 -19.16 -19.07
CA GLN A 110 0.59 -18.51 -17.83
C GLN A 110 2.11 -18.52 -17.66
N THR A 111 2.63 -17.48 -17.01
CA THR A 111 4.02 -17.39 -16.57
C THR A 111 4.07 -17.04 -15.10
N GLU A 112 5.18 -17.38 -14.45
CA GLU A 112 5.43 -17.09 -13.05
C GLU A 112 6.68 -16.22 -12.91
N ALA A 113 6.65 -15.27 -11.98
CA ALA A 113 7.78 -14.39 -11.70
C ALA A 113 7.81 -14.01 -10.21
N TRP A 114 8.97 -14.15 -9.58
CA TRP A 114 9.22 -13.52 -8.29
C TRP A 114 9.38 -12.03 -8.48
N ALA A 115 8.56 -11.24 -7.79
CA ALA A 115 8.70 -9.79 -7.82
C ALA A 115 8.36 -9.18 -6.46
N THR A 116 9.21 -8.25 -6.06
CA THR A 116 8.99 -7.38 -4.90
C THR A 116 8.25 -6.13 -5.34
N LEU A 117 7.15 -5.82 -4.65
CA LEU A 117 6.49 -4.53 -4.75
C LEU A 117 6.90 -3.68 -3.55
N THR A 118 7.22 -2.41 -3.78
CA THR A 118 7.47 -1.43 -2.72
C THR A 118 6.73 -0.15 -3.03
N CYS A 119 6.11 0.45 -2.01
CA CYS A 119 5.55 1.79 -2.14
C CYS A 119 6.68 2.81 -2.25
N ILE A 120 6.51 3.84 -3.09
CA ILE A 120 7.42 5.00 -3.15
C ILE A 120 7.48 5.75 -1.81
N GLY A 121 6.40 5.70 -1.03
CA GLY A 121 6.32 6.30 0.30
C GLY A 121 6.90 5.44 1.42
N ASN A 122 7.45 4.25 1.13
CA ASN A 122 7.96 3.37 2.17
C ASN A 122 9.24 3.96 2.80
N PRO A 123 9.24 4.30 4.10
CA PRO A 123 10.46 4.75 4.77
C PRO A 123 11.47 3.59 4.89
N VAL A 124 12.74 3.92 5.15
CA VAL A 124 13.74 2.90 5.48
C VAL A 124 13.31 2.15 6.74
N GLY A 125 13.22 0.82 6.66
CA GLY A 125 12.70 -0.02 7.73
C GLY A 125 11.17 -0.06 7.84
N GLY A 126 10.45 0.57 6.91
CA GLY A 126 9.00 0.52 6.82
C GLY A 126 8.48 -0.76 6.18
N GLY A 127 7.22 -1.09 6.49
CA GLY A 127 6.54 -2.32 6.06
C GLY A 127 5.69 -2.21 4.80
N GLN A 128 5.86 -1.17 3.97
CA GLN A 128 5.17 -1.02 2.68
C GLN A 128 5.98 -1.62 1.53
N VAL A 129 6.45 -2.84 1.75
CA VAL A 129 7.23 -3.65 0.82
C VAL A 129 6.84 -5.11 1.01
N GLY A 130 6.78 -5.88 -0.07
CA GLY A 130 6.46 -7.31 -0.02
C GLY A 130 6.91 -8.04 -1.27
N ASN A 131 7.29 -9.30 -1.12
CA ASN A 131 7.76 -10.17 -2.20
C ASN A 131 6.85 -11.39 -2.34
N ALA A 132 6.46 -11.72 -3.57
CA ALA A 132 5.58 -12.85 -3.85
C ALA A 132 5.92 -13.50 -5.21
N LEU A 133 5.45 -14.74 -5.39
CA LEU A 133 5.39 -15.39 -6.68
C LEU A 133 4.13 -14.93 -7.40
N TRP A 134 4.30 -14.15 -8.46
CA TRP A 134 3.21 -13.67 -9.28
C TRP A 134 2.98 -14.63 -10.42
N ARG A 135 1.71 -14.94 -10.71
CA ARG A 135 1.30 -15.75 -11.84
C ARG A 135 0.31 -15.00 -12.70
N GLY A 136 0.50 -15.04 -14.02
CA GLY A 136 -0.41 -14.38 -14.95
C GLY A 136 0.00 -14.52 -16.42
N VAL A 137 -0.76 -13.82 -17.27
CA VAL A 137 -0.48 -13.69 -18.70
C VAL A 137 0.57 -12.61 -18.92
N PRO A 138 1.65 -12.87 -19.68
CA PRO A 138 2.60 -11.82 -20.05
C PRO A 138 1.91 -10.68 -20.79
N LEU A 139 2.09 -9.43 -20.34
CA LEU A 139 1.46 -8.27 -20.98
C LEU A 139 1.80 -8.18 -22.48
N ARG A 140 3.03 -8.56 -22.86
CA ARG A 140 3.48 -8.62 -24.27
C ARG A 140 2.66 -9.56 -25.16
N ALA A 141 1.89 -10.49 -24.59
CA ALA A 141 1.01 -11.37 -25.34
C ALA A 141 -0.35 -10.70 -25.65
N LEU A 142 -0.63 -9.56 -25.01
CA LEU A 142 -1.86 -8.78 -25.17
C LEU A 142 -1.67 -7.54 -26.06
N LEU A 143 -0.42 -7.09 -26.27
CA LEU A 143 -0.04 -5.91 -27.06
C LEU A 143 0.41 -6.30 -28.47
#